data_AF-A0A925LCQ9-F1
#
_entry.id   AF-A0A925LCQ9-F1
#
_cell.length_a   1.000
_cell.length_b   1.000
_cell.length_c   1.000
_cell.angle_alpha   90.00
_cell.angle_beta   90.00
_cell.angle_gamma   90.00
#
_symmetry.space_group_name_H-M   'P 1'
#
loop_
_entity.id
_entity.type
_entity.pdbx_description
1 polymer ?
#
loop_
_entity_poly.entity_id
_entity_poly.type
_entity_poly.pdbx_seq_one_letter_code
_entity_poly.pdbx_strand_id
1 'polypeptide(L)'
;NYGPVRTPEARPSYTPSLQKAPDHLPYLSGSCAELNDAIRTAPARGVGRATQSELREEYQRKCSEDEEAARKRVMDDRRQQRDERKAEINSRQAELARTATAKEQCSELFRILREKRTRLDSMTLGERADHQRFEASYTERCK
;
A
#
# COMPACT_ATOMS: atom_id res chain seq x y z
N ASN A 1 -55.37 18.54 -44.20
CA ASN A 1 -54.56 17.50 -43.53
C ASN A 1 -53.07 17.78 -43.74
N TYR A 2 -52.46 18.50 -42.81
CA TYR A 2 -51.01 18.71 -42.77
C TYR A 2 -50.38 17.61 -41.90
N GLY A 3 -49.47 16.81 -42.47
CA GLY A 3 -48.71 15.79 -41.74
C GLY A 3 -47.43 16.39 -41.13
N PRO A 4 -46.90 15.82 -40.03
CA PRO A 4 -45.76 16.40 -39.32
C PRO A 4 -44.45 16.22 -40.10
N VAL A 5 -43.65 17.29 -40.15
CA VAL A 5 -42.32 17.32 -40.75
C VAL A 5 -41.37 16.49 -39.87
N ARG A 6 -40.74 15.46 -40.45
CA ARG A 6 -39.69 14.69 -39.78
C ARG A 6 -38.44 15.57 -39.61
N THR A 7 -38.15 15.94 -38.38
CA THR A 7 -36.87 16.56 -37.99
C THR A 7 -35.72 15.57 -38.26
N PRO A 8 -34.60 16.00 -38.86
CA PRO A 8 -33.44 15.13 -39.00
C PRO A 8 -32.84 14.86 -37.61
N GLU A 9 -32.76 13.59 -37.23
CA GLU A 9 -32.10 13.16 -36.00
C GLU A 9 -30.64 13.63 -36.02
N ALA A 10 -30.23 14.32 -34.95
CA ALA A 10 -28.86 14.74 -34.74
C ALA A 10 -27.96 13.49 -34.65
N ARG A 11 -27.02 13.36 -35.59
CA ARG A 11 -26.02 12.29 -35.55
C ARG A 11 -25.24 12.41 -34.23
N PRO A 12 -25.01 11.31 -33.49
CA PRO A 12 -24.20 11.36 -32.29
C PRO A 12 -22.79 11.83 -32.67
N SER A 13 -22.40 13.01 -32.17
CA SER A 13 -21.04 13.49 -32.25
C SER A 13 -20.16 12.55 -31.42
N TYR A 14 -19.40 11.68 -32.09
CA TYR A 14 -18.38 10.86 -31.44
C TYR A 14 -17.33 11.78 -30.83
N THR A 15 -17.41 11.98 -29.52
CA THR A 15 -16.31 12.55 -28.74
C THR A 15 -15.37 11.41 -28.36
N PRO A 16 -14.13 11.35 -28.91
CA PRO A 16 -13.17 10.33 -28.51
C PRO A 16 -12.93 10.46 -27.00
N SER A 17 -13.18 9.40 -26.24
CA SER A 17 -12.80 9.38 -24.82
C SER A 17 -11.28 9.57 -24.74
N LEU A 18 -10.82 10.61 -24.06
CA LEU A 18 -9.40 10.77 -23.73
C LEU A 18 -8.97 9.51 -22.97
N GLN A 19 -8.14 8.68 -23.60
CA GLN A 19 -7.62 7.48 -22.96
C GLN A 19 -6.92 7.88 -21.65
N LYS A 20 -7.13 7.08 -20.60
CA LYS A 20 -6.46 7.28 -19.31
C LYS A 20 -4.96 7.39 -19.56
N ALA A 21 -4.35 8.42 -19.00
CA ALA A 21 -2.93 8.66 -19.13
C ALA A 21 -2.14 7.44 -18.59
N PRO A 22 -1.11 6.93 -19.30
CA PRO A 22 -0.33 5.78 -18.85
C PRO A 22 0.25 5.98 -17.44
N ASP A 23 0.21 4.92 -16.62
CA ASP A 23 0.63 5.00 -15.21
C ASP A 23 2.13 5.35 -15.03
N HIS A 24 2.96 5.13 -16.06
CA HIS A 24 4.41 5.42 -16.04
C HIS A 24 4.77 6.86 -16.41
N LEU A 25 3.80 7.66 -16.86
CA LEU A 25 4.03 9.06 -17.26
C LEU A 25 4.77 9.91 -16.23
N PRO A 26 4.47 9.83 -14.92
CA PRO A 26 5.18 10.63 -13.91
C PRO A 26 6.69 10.32 -13.81
N TYR A 27 7.11 9.17 -14.34
CA TYR A 27 8.50 8.71 -14.28
C TYR A 27 9.24 8.88 -15.59
N LEU A 28 8.57 9.33 -16.66
CA LEU A 28 9.23 9.71 -17.90
C LEU A 28 10.05 10.99 -17.71
N SER A 29 11.12 11.11 -18.47
CA SER A 29 11.81 12.38 -18.68
C SER A 29 10.88 13.43 -19.28
N GLY A 30 11.14 14.71 -19.00
CA GLY A 30 10.31 15.82 -19.48
C GLY A 30 10.11 15.83 -21.00
N SER A 31 11.17 15.55 -21.78
CA SER A 31 11.09 15.48 -23.23
C SER A 31 10.21 14.32 -23.74
N CYS A 32 10.26 13.16 -23.08
CA CYS A 32 9.45 12.02 -23.47
C CYS A 32 8.00 12.18 -23.03
N ALA A 33 7.76 12.80 -21.87
CA ALA A 33 6.43 13.19 -21.44
C ALA A 33 5.77 14.17 -22.43
N GLU A 34 6.51 15.18 -22.89
CA GLU A 34 6.03 16.14 -23.89
C GLU A 34 5.68 15.48 -25.24
N LEU A 35 6.56 14.61 -25.76
CA LEU A 35 6.30 13.85 -26.99
C LEU A 35 5.07 12.93 -26.84
N ASN A 36 4.94 12.25 -25.70
CA ASN A 36 3.78 11.41 -25.44
C ASN A 36 2.48 12.24 -25.33
N ASP A 37 2.52 13.42 -24.71
CA ASP A 37 1.37 14.32 -24.68
C ASP A 37 1.03 14.89 -26.05
N ALA A 38 2.02 15.17 -26.90
CA ALA A 38 1.79 15.53 -28.29
C ALA A 38 1.07 14.42 -29.05
N ILE A 39 1.50 13.15 -28.91
CA ILE A 39 0.82 11.98 -29.50
C ILE A 39 -0.61 11.86 -28.97
N ARG A 40 -0.80 11.96 -27.65
CA ARG A 40 -2.10 11.75 -26.99
C ARG A 40 -3.12 12.82 -27.37
N THR A 41 -2.66 14.06 -27.53
CA THR A 41 -3.53 15.21 -27.87
C THR A 41 -3.65 15.44 -29.37
N ALA A 42 -2.82 14.80 -30.21
CA ALA A 42 -2.80 14.98 -31.66
C ALA A 42 -4.17 14.78 -32.33
N PRO A 43 -4.99 13.74 -32.01
CA PRO A 43 -6.31 13.60 -32.60
C PRO A 43 -7.26 14.75 -32.26
N ALA A 44 -7.23 15.22 -31.00
CA ALA A 44 -8.08 16.32 -30.55
C ALA A 44 -7.66 17.67 -31.18
N ARG A 45 -6.39 17.80 -31.55
CA ARG A 45 -5.84 18.97 -32.26
C ARG A 45 -6.01 18.89 -33.78
N GLY A 46 -6.67 17.85 -34.31
CA GLY A 46 -6.89 17.69 -35.74
C GLY A 46 -5.64 17.31 -36.54
N VAL A 47 -4.60 16.78 -35.87
CA VAL A 47 -3.37 16.35 -36.54
C VAL A 47 -3.66 15.16 -37.45
N GLY A 48 -3.15 15.21 -38.69
CA GLY A 48 -3.35 14.15 -39.68
C GLY A 48 -2.76 12.80 -39.26
N ARG A 49 -3.32 11.69 -39.76
CA ARG A 49 -2.89 10.34 -39.38
C ARG A 49 -1.42 10.05 -39.71
N ALA A 50 -0.89 10.60 -40.81
CA ALA A 50 0.52 10.44 -41.19
C ALA A 50 1.45 11.03 -40.12
N THR A 51 1.22 12.30 -39.74
CA THR A 51 1.97 12.98 -38.68
C THR A 51 1.80 12.30 -37.32
N GLN A 52 0.62 11.72 -37.02
CA GLN A 52 0.45 10.92 -35.82
C GLN A 52 1.28 9.62 -35.82
N SER A 53 1.56 9.04 -37.00
CA SER A 53 2.45 7.88 -37.12
C SER A 53 3.90 8.31 -36.90
N GLU A 54 4.32 9.39 -37.54
CA GLU A 54 5.67 9.96 -37.39
C GLU A 54 5.98 10.30 -35.93
N LEU A 55 5.04 10.96 -35.23
CA LEU A 55 5.19 11.27 -33.80
C LEU A 55 5.38 10.00 -32.96
N ARG A 56 4.64 8.93 -33.25
CA ARG A 56 4.76 7.66 -32.54
C ARG A 56 6.09 6.98 -32.81
N GLU A 57 6.55 7.00 -34.06
CA GLU A 57 7.85 6.44 -34.46
C GLU A 57 9.00 7.22 -33.82
N GLU A 58 8.90 8.55 -33.81
CA GLU A 58 9.89 9.42 -33.16
C GLU A 58 9.96 9.15 -31.66
N TYR A 59 8.80 9.07 -31.00
CA TYR A 59 8.73 8.72 -29.58
C TYR A 59 9.31 7.33 -29.32
N GLN A 60 8.93 6.31 -30.09
CA GLN A 60 9.48 4.96 -29.93
C GLN A 60 11.01 4.96 -30.09
N ARG A 61 11.55 5.71 -31.04
CA ARG A 61 13.00 5.77 -31.29
C ARG A 61 13.75 6.52 -30.20
N LYS A 62 13.19 7.59 -29.64
CA LYS A 62 13.87 8.47 -28.69
C LYS A 62 13.62 8.10 -27.23
N CYS A 63 12.50 7.45 -26.94
CA CYS A 63 11.97 7.29 -25.59
C CYS A 63 11.77 5.84 -25.16
N SER A 64 12.14 4.84 -25.98
CA SER A 64 11.95 3.43 -25.62
C SER A 64 12.63 3.04 -24.30
N GLU A 65 13.87 3.49 -24.09
CA GLU A 65 14.64 3.17 -22.88
C GLU A 65 14.09 3.88 -21.64
N ASP A 66 13.74 5.15 -21.79
CA ASP A 66 13.13 5.96 -20.72
C ASP A 66 11.77 5.41 -20.32
N GLU A 67 10.97 4.99 -21.30
CA GLU A 67 9.69 4.33 -21.08
C GLU A 67 9.84 2.98 -20.36
N GLU A 68 10.82 2.17 -20.75
CA GLU A 68 11.11 0.91 -20.06
C GLU A 68 11.51 1.17 -18.60
N ALA A 69 12.39 2.13 -18.36
CA ALA A 69 12.81 2.52 -17.01
C ALA A 69 11.63 3.07 -16.19
N ALA A 70 10.79 3.90 -16.78
CA ALA A 70 9.60 4.46 -16.14
C ALA A 70 8.60 3.36 -15.76
N ARG A 71 8.36 2.39 -16.66
CA ARG A 71 7.51 1.22 -16.39
C ARG A 71 8.07 0.37 -15.26
N LYS A 72 9.39 0.17 -15.22
CA LYS A 72 10.05 -0.54 -14.13
C LYS A 72 9.84 0.16 -12.79
N ARG A 73 10.01 1.49 -12.73
CA ARG A 73 9.76 2.28 -11.50
C ARG A 73 8.33 2.13 -10.99
N VAL A 74 7.32 2.14 -11.87
CA VAL A 74 5.93 1.87 -11.46
C VAL A 74 5.79 0.50 -10.79
N MET A 75 6.44 -0.52 -11.33
CA MET A 75 6.37 -1.88 -10.77
C MET A 75 7.09 -1.96 -9.42
N ASP A 76 8.23 -1.28 -9.29
CA ASP A 76 9.01 -1.19 -8.06
C ASP A 76 8.22 -0.46 -6.96
N ASP A 77 7.62 0.70 -7.27
CA ASP A 77 6.80 1.47 -6.32
C ASP A 77 5.57 0.67 -5.88
N ARG A 78 4.89 -0.01 -6.82
CA ARG A 78 3.77 -0.90 -6.48
C ARG A 78 4.21 -2.05 -5.58
N ARG A 79 5.41 -2.58 -5.77
CA ARG A 79 5.96 -3.63 -4.93
C ARG A 79 6.27 -3.08 -3.54
N GLN A 80 6.95 -1.94 -3.46
CA GLN A 80 7.28 -1.28 -2.20
C GLN A 80 6.03 -1.01 -1.37
N GLN A 81 4.97 -0.44 -1.96
CA GLN A 81 3.71 -0.19 -1.26
C GLN A 81 3.06 -1.47 -0.71
N ARG A 82 3.15 -2.59 -1.44
CA ARG A 82 2.65 -3.89 -0.95
C ARG A 82 3.49 -4.41 0.20
N ASP A 83 4.81 -4.30 0.08
CA ASP A 83 5.76 -4.78 1.09
C ASP A 83 5.62 -3.97 2.38
N GLU A 84 5.48 -2.64 2.30
CA GLU A 84 5.19 -1.74 3.43
C GLU A 84 3.88 -2.09 4.12
N ARG A 85 2.79 -2.27 3.36
CA ARG A 85 1.49 -2.67 3.92
C ARG A 85 1.56 -4.02 4.62
N LYS A 86 2.28 -4.99 4.04
CA LYS A 86 2.48 -6.31 4.64
C LYS A 86 3.31 -6.20 5.93
N ALA A 87 4.36 -5.38 5.92
CA ALA A 87 5.19 -5.14 7.10
C ALA A 87 4.38 -4.51 8.25
N GLU A 88 3.51 -3.55 7.95
CA GLU A 88 2.63 -2.91 8.94
C GLU A 88 1.62 -3.91 9.55
N ILE A 89 1.01 -4.78 8.73
CA ILE A 89 0.10 -5.80 9.23
C ILE A 89 0.86 -6.80 10.13
N ASN A 90 2.02 -7.25 9.67
CA ASN A 90 2.84 -8.21 10.41
C ASN A 90 3.35 -7.62 11.73
N SER A 91 3.76 -6.34 11.76
CA SER A 91 4.23 -5.70 12.99
C SER A 91 3.09 -5.59 14.01
N ARG A 92 1.91 -5.17 13.58
CA ARG A 92 0.71 -5.12 14.45
C ARG A 92 0.35 -6.50 15.00
N GLN A 93 0.36 -7.53 14.17
CA GLN A 93 0.11 -8.90 14.63
C GLN A 93 1.16 -9.37 15.63
N ALA A 94 2.44 -9.06 15.38
CA ALA A 94 3.52 -9.41 16.29
C ALA A 94 3.39 -8.69 17.64
N GLU A 95 2.96 -7.43 17.67
CA GLU A 95 2.69 -6.70 18.92
C GLU A 95 1.50 -7.29 19.69
N LEU A 96 0.41 -7.61 19.00
CA LEU A 96 -0.73 -8.28 19.61
C LEU A 96 -0.33 -9.64 20.20
N ALA A 97 0.46 -10.44 19.48
CA ALA A 97 0.97 -11.71 19.99
C ALA A 97 1.88 -11.52 21.22
N ARG A 98 2.81 -10.56 21.17
CA ARG A 98 3.71 -10.25 22.30
C ARG A 98 2.93 -9.82 23.54
N THR A 99 1.94 -8.95 23.38
CA THR A 99 1.10 -8.50 24.50
C THR A 99 0.22 -9.62 25.06
N ALA A 100 -0.30 -10.51 24.21
CA ALA A 100 -1.03 -11.69 24.64
C ALA A 100 -0.14 -12.63 25.46
N THR A 101 1.05 -12.97 24.94
CA THR A 101 2.02 -13.81 25.66
C THR A 101 2.47 -13.18 26.98
N ALA A 102 2.72 -11.86 27.01
CA ALA A 102 3.07 -11.17 28.24
C ALA A 102 1.96 -11.26 29.29
N LYS A 103 0.69 -11.10 28.89
CA LYS A 103 -0.47 -11.27 29.78
C LYS A 103 -0.57 -12.69 30.32
N GLU A 104 -0.38 -13.70 29.47
CA GLU A 104 -0.39 -15.11 29.87
C GLU A 104 0.71 -15.40 30.89
N GLN A 105 1.95 -14.96 30.62
CA GLN A 105 3.07 -15.10 31.54
C GLN A 105 2.77 -14.46 32.91
N CYS A 106 2.23 -13.23 32.91
CA CYS A 106 1.85 -12.55 34.15
C CYS A 106 0.72 -13.26 34.89
N SER A 107 -0.25 -13.84 34.17
CA SER A 107 -1.33 -14.61 34.80
C SER A 107 -0.83 -15.89 35.47
N GLU A 108 0.12 -16.60 34.85
CA GLU A 108 0.75 -17.78 35.43
C GLU A 108 1.61 -17.45 36.64
N LEU A 109 2.42 -16.38 36.57
CA LEU A 109 3.20 -15.90 37.71
C LEU A 109 2.28 -15.55 38.89
N PHE A 110 1.17 -14.88 38.62
CA PHE A 110 0.17 -14.55 39.64
C PHE A 110 -0.46 -15.81 40.25
N ARG A 111 -0.80 -16.81 39.44
CA ARG A 111 -1.33 -18.10 39.91
C ARG A 111 -0.36 -18.78 40.87
N ILE A 112 0.92 -18.84 40.50
CA ILE A 112 1.99 -19.42 41.35
C ILE A 112 2.14 -18.63 42.65
N LEU A 113 2.14 -17.30 42.58
CA LEU A 113 2.21 -16.43 43.77
C LEU A 113 1.06 -16.71 44.73
N ARG A 114 -0.17 -16.82 44.21
CA ARG A 114 -1.36 -17.12 45.00
C ARG A 114 -1.25 -18.46 45.71
N GLU A 115 -0.78 -19.50 45.01
CA GLU A 115 -0.60 -20.85 45.55
C GLU A 115 0.55 -20.95 46.58
N LYS A 116 1.57 -20.10 46.45
CA LYS A 116 2.65 -20.00 47.45
C LYS A 116 2.17 -19.24 48.68
N ARG A 117 1.38 -18.18 48.50
CA ARG A 117 0.84 -17.36 49.59
C ARG A 117 -0.07 -18.15 50.53
N THR A 118 -0.81 -19.14 50.04
CA THR A 118 -1.63 -20.02 50.90
C THR A 118 -0.81 -20.95 51.79
N ARG A 119 0.49 -21.12 51.52
CA ARG A 119 1.41 -21.98 52.28
C ARG A 119 2.46 -21.19 53.07
N LEU A 120 2.30 -19.86 53.15
CA LEU A 120 3.31 -18.95 53.71
C LEU A 120 3.65 -19.29 55.16
N ASP A 121 2.66 -19.72 55.95
CA ASP A 121 2.83 -20.02 57.38
C ASP A 121 3.63 -21.30 57.64
N SER A 122 3.65 -22.22 56.68
CA SER A 122 4.44 -23.46 56.74
C SER A 122 5.83 -23.35 56.12
N MET A 123 6.21 -22.16 55.58
CA MET A 123 7.51 -21.96 54.91
C MET A 123 8.64 -21.68 55.89
N THR A 124 9.82 -22.19 55.57
CA THR A 124 11.07 -21.84 56.24
C THR A 124 11.45 -20.37 56.00
N LEU A 125 12.46 -19.88 56.73
CA LEU A 125 12.92 -18.49 56.62
C LEU A 125 13.53 -18.20 55.22
N GLY A 126 14.24 -19.17 54.65
CA GLY A 126 14.80 -19.07 53.29
C GLY A 126 13.73 -19.03 52.21
N GLU A 127 12.74 -19.92 52.29
CA GLU A 127 11.63 -19.97 51.33
C GLU A 127 10.77 -18.69 51.35
N ARG A 128 10.61 -18.06 52.52
CA ARG A 128 9.92 -16.77 52.64
C ARG A 128 10.70 -15.65 51.95
N ALA A 129 12.03 -15.62 52.09
CA ALA A 129 12.86 -14.65 51.38
C ALA A 129 12.79 -14.84 49.85
N ASP A 130 12.75 -16.09 49.37
CA ASP A 130 12.54 -16.40 47.96
C ASP A 130 11.15 -15.99 47.46
N HIS A 131 10.11 -16.20 48.27
CA HIS A 131 8.76 -15.75 47.96
C HIS A 131 8.67 -14.23 47.80
N GLN A 132 9.30 -13.47 48.71
CA GLN A 132 9.36 -12.01 48.64
C GLN A 132 10.11 -11.52 47.39
N ARG A 133 11.23 -12.14 47.04
CA ARG A 133 11.95 -11.84 45.79
C ARG A 133 11.09 -12.10 44.55
N PHE A 134 10.32 -13.19 44.56
CA PHE A 134 9.43 -13.54 43.47
C PHE A 134 8.25 -12.56 43.35
N GLU A 135 7.68 -12.12 44.47
CA GLU A 135 6.62 -11.10 44.50
C GLU A 135 7.11 -9.72 44.00
N ALA A 136 8.32 -9.32 44.37
CA ALA A 136 8.95 -8.10 43.85
C ALA A 136 9.17 -8.20 42.33
N SER A 137 9.69 -9.33 41.85
CA SER A 137 9.88 -9.60 40.42
C SER A 137 8.60 -9.57 39.59
N TYR A 138 7.49 -10.05 40.15
CA TYR A 138 6.18 -9.96 39.51
C TYR A 138 5.67 -8.53 39.46
N THR A 139 5.82 -7.78 40.57
CA THR A 139 5.40 -6.38 40.65
C THR A 139 6.14 -5.51 39.65
N GLU A 140 7.44 -5.74 39.45
CA GLU A 140 8.25 -4.99 38.47
C GLU A 140 7.87 -5.29 37.02
N ARG A 141 7.45 -6.53 36.71
CA ARG A 141 7.26 -7.00 35.32
C ARG A 141 5.82 -7.01 34.84
N CYS A 142 4.86 -7.07 35.76
CA CYS A 142 3.46 -7.38 35.45
C CYS A 142 2.44 -6.37 36.03
N LYS A 143 2.89 -5.37 36.79
CA LYS A 143 2.07 -4.33 37.40
C LYS A 143 2.51 -2.96 36.88
#